data_AF-A0A0A6VR57-F1
#
_entry.id   AF-A0A0A6VR57-F1
#
_cell.length_a   1.000
_cell.length_b   1.000
_cell.length_c   1.000
_cell.angle_alpha   90.00
_cell.angle_beta   90.00
_cell.angle_gamma   90.00
#
_symmetry.space_group_name_H-M   'P 1'
#
loop_
_entity.id
_entity.type
_entity.pdbx_description
1 polymer ?
#
loop_
_entity_poly.entity_id
_entity_poly.type
_entity_poly.pdbx_seq_one_letter_code
_entity_poly.pdbx_strand_id
1 'polypeptide(L)'
;MLAQTAVLLIGLIIVVVTAVLIGPNMFYHELVESGHADEALGLVHLEDAFRSVSLTALAIGGLPALYIAGMLTFYLYRTIGRSLASFSTAAGEVAAGNYDVRVTSTKLGPEFDALASSFNEMAAKLASVDTIRRQMLADLAHEMRTPLASLKGHLEGVEDGVVALDEHTTGILNAQITRLERLAR
;
A
#
# COMPACT_ATOMS: atom_id res chain seq x y z
N MET A 1 -11.31 -8.45 -9.99
CA MET A 1 -11.97 -8.47 -11.31
C MET A 1 -12.91 -9.67 -11.45
N LEU A 2 -12.42 -10.92 -11.42
CA LEU A 2 -13.26 -12.12 -11.58
C LEU A 2 -14.43 -12.23 -10.58
N ALA A 3 -14.18 -11.98 -9.30
CA ALA A 3 -15.23 -12.02 -8.27
C ALA A 3 -16.33 -10.97 -8.49
N GLN A 4 -15.98 -9.82 -9.06
CA GLN A 4 -16.91 -8.70 -9.23
C GLN A 4 -17.71 -8.81 -10.52
N THR A 5 -17.08 -9.28 -11.60
CA THR A 5 -17.81 -9.68 -12.80
C THR A 5 -18.80 -10.79 -12.47
N ALA A 6 -18.44 -11.70 -11.56
CA ALA A 6 -19.36 -12.73 -11.08
C ALA A 6 -20.53 -12.12 -10.27
N VAL A 7 -20.30 -11.19 -9.35
CA VAL A 7 -21.38 -10.53 -8.58
C VAL A 7 -22.32 -9.75 -9.50
N LEU A 8 -21.79 -9.01 -10.48
CA LEU A 8 -22.62 -8.27 -11.43
C LEU A 8 -23.42 -9.20 -12.35
N LEU A 9 -22.81 -10.30 -12.82
CA LEU A 9 -23.51 -11.32 -13.60
C LEU A 9 -24.59 -12.02 -12.78
N ILE A 10 -24.30 -12.40 -11.53
CA ILE A 10 -25.25 -13.03 -10.63
C ILE A 10 -26.41 -12.07 -10.33
N GLY A 11 -26.12 -10.80 -10.06
CA GLY A 11 -27.15 -9.77 -9.87
C GLY A 11 -28.05 -9.60 -11.09
N LEU A 12 -27.48 -9.53 -12.30
CA LEU A 12 -28.24 -9.48 -13.54
C LEU A 12 -29.10 -10.74 -13.72
N ILE A 13 -28.53 -11.92 -13.52
CA ILE A 13 -29.22 -13.21 -13.66
C ILE A 13 -30.39 -13.29 -12.67
N ILE A 14 -30.19 -12.89 -11.41
CA ILE A 14 -31.26 -12.87 -10.40
C ILE A 14 -32.38 -11.93 -10.87
N VAL A 15 -32.07 -10.70 -11.29
CA VAL A 15 -33.08 -9.73 -11.74
C VAL A 15 -33.84 -10.25 -12.96
N VAL A 16 -33.15 -10.82 -13.95
CA VAL A 16 -33.76 -11.44 -15.15
C VAL A 16 -34.66 -12.62 -14.78
N VAL A 17 -34.18 -13.53 -13.94
CA VAL A 17 -34.92 -14.74 -13.54
C VAL A 17 -36.16 -14.36 -12.73
N THR A 18 -36.04 -13.44 -11.77
CA THR A 18 -37.19 -12.96 -10.99
C THR A 18 -38.24 -12.30 -11.89
N ALA A 19 -37.83 -11.42 -12.80
CA ALA A 19 -38.76 -10.72 -13.69
C ALA A 19 -39.45 -11.65 -14.69
N VAL A 20 -38.74 -12.67 -15.21
CA VAL A 20 -39.24 -13.52 -16.30
C VAL A 20 -39.94 -14.80 -15.81
N LEU A 21 -39.49 -15.42 -14.72
CA LEU A 21 -40.12 -16.65 -14.19
C LEU A 21 -41.15 -16.38 -13.09
N ILE A 22 -40.86 -15.48 -12.16
CA ILE A 22 -41.68 -15.32 -10.95
C ILE A 22 -42.83 -14.33 -11.20
N GLY A 23 -42.56 -13.23 -11.92
CA GLY A 23 -43.55 -12.19 -12.24
C GLY A 23 -44.82 -12.73 -12.91
N PRO A 24 -44.73 -13.46 -14.05
CA PRO A 24 -45.91 -13.99 -14.73
C PRO A 24 -46.69 -15.01 -13.90
N ASN A 25 -45.97 -15.91 -13.22
CA ASN A 25 -46.57 -16.98 -12.44
C ASN A 25 -47.37 -16.47 -11.22
N MET A 26 -46.88 -15.43 -10.53
CA MET A 26 -47.62 -14.79 -9.43
C MET A 26 -48.92 -14.16 -9.93
N PHE A 27 -48.85 -13.44 -11.06
CA PHE A 27 -50.01 -12.75 -11.61
C PHE A 27 -51.13 -13.74 -11.98
N TYR A 28 -50.75 -14.90 -12.54
CA TYR A 28 -51.67 -15.96 -12.89
C TYR A 28 -52.37 -16.57 -11.65
N HIS A 29 -51.63 -16.81 -10.57
CA HIS A 29 -52.19 -17.41 -9.34
C HIS A 29 -53.23 -16.49 -8.69
N GLU A 30 -52.94 -15.19 -8.60
CA GLU A 30 -53.84 -14.20 -7.98
C GLU A 30 -55.15 -14.03 -8.78
N LEU A 31 -55.07 -14.09 -10.11
CA LEU A 31 -56.23 -13.98 -11.00
C LEU A 31 -57.16 -15.19 -10.89
N VAL A 32 -56.60 -16.41 -10.82
CA VAL A 32 -57.37 -17.65 -10.65
C VAL A 32 -58.03 -17.69 -9.28
N GLU A 33 -57.33 -17.27 -8.21
CA GLU A 33 -57.91 -17.18 -6.87
C GLU A 33 -59.03 -16.12 -6.77
N SER A 34 -58.94 -15.04 -7.56
CA SER A 34 -59.99 -14.00 -7.61
C SER A 34 -61.26 -14.39 -8.39
N GLY A 35 -61.31 -15.59 -8.99
CA GLY A 35 -62.50 -16.14 -9.64
C GLY A 35 -62.74 -15.74 -11.11
N HIS A 36 -61.78 -15.10 -11.78
CA HIS A 36 -61.88 -14.64 -13.18
C HIS A 36 -61.31 -15.65 -14.19
N ALA A 37 -61.56 -16.95 -14.00
CA ALA A 37 -60.94 -18.02 -14.78
C ALA A 37 -61.33 -18.04 -16.28
N ASP A 38 -62.50 -17.51 -16.65
CA ASP A 38 -62.96 -17.45 -18.05
C ASP A 38 -62.22 -16.38 -18.89
N GLU A 39 -61.61 -15.37 -18.26
CA GLU A 39 -60.74 -14.39 -18.93
C GLU A 39 -59.34 -14.96 -19.26
N ALA A 40 -59.02 -16.17 -18.77
CA ALA A 40 -57.69 -16.78 -18.90
C ALA A 40 -57.25 -17.09 -20.33
N LEU A 41 -58.18 -17.22 -21.28
CA LEU A 41 -57.88 -17.37 -22.71
C LEU A 41 -57.41 -16.05 -23.37
N GLY A 42 -57.76 -14.89 -22.80
CA GLY A 42 -57.17 -13.59 -23.15
C GLY A 42 -55.80 -13.35 -22.47
N LEU A 43 -55.50 -14.10 -21.41
CA LEU A 43 -54.28 -13.93 -20.60
C LEU A 43 -53.00 -14.44 -21.27
N VAL A 44 -53.06 -15.33 -22.27
CA VAL A 44 -51.85 -15.71 -23.03
C VAL A 44 -51.26 -14.48 -23.73
N HIS A 45 -52.10 -13.59 -24.25
CA HIS A 45 -51.65 -12.32 -24.83
C HIS A 45 -51.17 -11.32 -23.77
N LEU A 46 -51.73 -11.36 -22.56
CA LEU A 46 -51.30 -10.50 -21.44
C LEU A 46 -49.97 -10.99 -20.83
N GLU A 47 -49.73 -12.29 -20.82
CA GLU A 47 -48.48 -12.92 -20.40
C GLU A 47 -47.33 -12.58 -21.35
N ASP A 48 -47.55 -12.67 -22.67
CA ASP A 48 -46.59 -12.24 -23.68
C ASP A 48 -46.32 -10.72 -23.59
N ALA A 49 -47.38 -9.92 -23.36
CA ALA A 49 -47.24 -8.48 -23.14
C ALA A 49 -46.42 -8.18 -21.86
N PHE A 50 -46.70 -8.85 -20.74
CA PHE A 50 -45.98 -8.64 -19.48
C PHE A 50 -44.52 -9.09 -19.57
N ARG A 51 -44.23 -10.20 -20.26
CA ARG A 51 -42.87 -10.70 -20.49
C ARG A 51 -42.06 -9.74 -21.37
N SER A 52 -42.68 -9.18 -22.41
CA SER A 52 -42.04 -8.18 -23.29
C SER A 52 -41.78 -6.85 -22.57
N VAL A 53 -42.72 -6.37 -21.76
CA VAL A 53 -42.57 -5.15 -20.95
C VAL A 53 -41.49 -5.36 -19.87
N SER A 54 -41.47 -6.52 -19.22
CA SER A 54 -40.45 -6.84 -18.21
C SER A 54 -39.05 -6.92 -18.84
N LEU A 55 -38.90 -7.58 -20.00
CA LEU A 55 -37.61 -7.66 -20.71
C LEU A 55 -37.12 -6.30 -21.18
N THR A 56 -38.00 -5.44 -21.70
CA THR A 56 -37.63 -4.08 -22.13
C THR A 56 -37.25 -3.20 -20.94
N ALA A 57 -38.00 -3.27 -19.83
CA ALA A 57 -37.66 -2.56 -18.59
C ALA A 57 -36.29 -2.99 -18.04
N LEU A 58 -35.99 -4.29 -18.08
CA LEU A 58 -34.71 -4.85 -17.64
C LEU A 58 -33.55 -4.49 -18.56
N ALA A 59 -33.79 -4.44 -19.87
CA ALA A 59 -32.80 -3.98 -20.83
C ALA A 59 -32.48 -2.49 -20.62
N ILE A 60 -33.50 -1.65 -20.41
CA ILE A 60 -33.33 -0.19 -20.25
C ILE A 60 -32.74 0.17 -18.87
N GLY A 61 -33.10 -0.54 -17.80
CA GLY A 61 -32.56 -0.26 -16.46
C GLY A 61 -31.28 -1.04 -16.14
N GLY A 62 -31.24 -2.32 -16.50
CA GLY A 62 -30.16 -3.25 -16.14
C GLY A 62 -28.88 -3.04 -16.93
N LEU A 63 -28.97 -2.81 -18.25
CA LEU A 63 -27.77 -2.61 -19.07
C LEU A 63 -26.98 -1.35 -18.68
N PRO A 64 -27.61 -0.17 -18.47
CA PRO A 64 -26.90 1.01 -18.00
C PRO A 64 -26.35 0.83 -16.58
N ALA A 65 -27.10 0.18 -15.68
CA ALA A 65 -26.63 -0.09 -14.33
C ALA A 65 -25.36 -0.96 -14.33
N LEU A 66 -25.34 -2.04 -15.13
CA LEU A 66 -24.15 -2.89 -15.31
C LEU A 66 -22.99 -2.12 -15.91
N TYR A 67 -23.27 -1.30 -16.91
CA TYR A 67 -22.26 -0.48 -17.57
C TYR A 67 -21.63 0.50 -16.58
N ILE A 68 -22.44 1.26 -15.82
CA ILE A 68 -21.97 2.22 -14.82
C ILE A 68 -21.20 1.50 -13.71
N ALA A 69 -21.72 0.36 -13.21
CA ALA A 69 -21.04 -0.42 -12.17
C ALA A 69 -19.67 -0.93 -12.66
N GLY A 70 -19.60 -1.46 -13.89
CA GLY A 70 -18.35 -1.91 -14.51
C GLY A 70 -17.36 -0.76 -14.71
N MET A 71 -17.84 0.40 -15.17
CA MET A 71 -17.02 1.59 -15.37
C MET A 71 -16.45 2.12 -14.04
N LEU A 72 -17.29 2.27 -13.02
CA LEU A 72 -16.88 2.71 -11.68
C LEU A 72 -15.87 1.75 -11.06
N THR A 73 -16.10 0.45 -11.22
CA THR A 73 -15.19 -0.60 -10.76
C THR A 73 -13.82 -0.49 -11.42
N PHE A 74 -13.80 -0.40 -12.75
CA PHE A 74 -12.56 -0.31 -13.51
C PHE A 74 -11.77 0.94 -13.12
N TYR A 75 -12.48 2.07 -12.93
CA TYR A 75 -11.91 3.31 -12.43
C TYR A 75 -11.27 3.15 -11.04
N LEU A 76 -12.00 2.58 -10.07
CA LEU A 76 -11.49 2.36 -8.71
C LEU A 76 -10.28 1.41 -8.70
N TYR A 77 -10.36 0.29 -9.41
CA TYR A 77 -9.26 -0.66 -9.49
C TYR A 77 -7.98 -0.03 -10.05
N ARG A 78 -8.10 0.73 -11.14
CA ARG A 78 -6.95 1.36 -11.79
C ARG A 78 -6.39 2.50 -10.95
N THR A 79 -7.24 3.22 -10.22
CA THR A 79 -6.82 4.35 -9.38
C THR A 79 -6.14 3.87 -8.09
N ILE A 80 -6.77 2.94 -7.37
CA ILE A 80 -6.22 2.35 -6.14
C ILE A 80 -4.95 1.56 -6.45
N GLY A 81 -4.96 0.74 -7.51
CA GLY A 81 -3.81 -0.08 -7.90
C GLY A 81 -2.57 0.76 -8.25
N ARG A 82 -2.76 1.89 -8.96
CA ARG A 82 -1.66 2.84 -9.23
C ARG A 82 -1.12 3.48 -7.96
N SER A 83 -1.99 3.91 -7.06
CA SER A 83 -1.57 4.52 -5.78
C SER A 83 -0.75 3.51 -4.96
N LEU A 84 -1.26 2.28 -4.81
CA LEU A 84 -0.58 1.23 -4.05
C LEU A 84 0.78 0.83 -4.67
N ALA A 85 0.87 0.80 -6.00
CA ALA A 85 2.14 0.58 -6.69
C ALA A 85 3.15 1.70 -6.39
N SER A 86 2.71 2.96 -6.32
CA SER A 86 3.57 4.08 -5.91
C SER A 86 4.12 3.91 -4.50
N PHE A 87 3.29 3.49 -3.54
CA PHE A 87 3.74 3.19 -2.18
C PHE A 87 4.70 2.01 -2.14
N SER A 88 4.42 0.94 -2.91
CA SER A 88 5.30 -0.23 -2.99
C SER A 88 6.68 0.13 -3.54
N THR A 89 6.75 0.94 -4.59
CA THR A 89 8.02 1.41 -5.16
C THR A 89 8.77 2.28 -4.16
N ALA A 90 8.09 3.25 -3.53
CA ALA A 90 8.72 4.12 -2.53
C ALA A 90 9.23 3.33 -1.32
N ALA A 91 8.46 2.35 -0.83
CA ALA A 91 8.91 1.46 0.24
C ALA A 91 10.15 0.64 -0.17
N GLY A 92 10.23 0.20 -1.43
CA GLY A 92 11.42 -0.45 -1.98
C GLY A 92 12.64 0.47 -2.00
N GLU A 93 12.48 1.75 -2.35
CA GLU A 93 13.56 2.73 -2.29
C GLU A 93 14.03 3.00 -0.85
N VAL A 94 13.11 3.14 0.10
CA VAL A 94 13.44 3.25 1.53
C VAL A 94 14.20 2.01 2.01
N ALA A 95 13.78 0.82 1.60
CA ALA A 95 14.47 -0.43 1.95
C ALA A 95 15.88 -0.52 1.33
N ALA A 96 16.10 0.10 0.17
CA ALA A 96 17.42 0.23 -0.46
C ALA A 96 18.30 1.33 0.16
N GLY A 97 17.79 2.07 1.16
CA GLY A 97 18.52 3.13 1.86
C GLY A 97 18.30 4.53 1.30
N ASN A 98 17.42 4.70 0.30
CA ASN A 98 17.02 6.02 -0.18
C ASN A 98 15.85 6.56 0.66
N TYR A 99 16.16 7.35 1.68
CA TYR A 99 15.17 7.92 2.60
C TYR A 99 14.57 9.26 2.14
N ASP A 100 14.99 9.80 1.00
CA ASP A 100 14.48 11.06 0.46
C ASP A 100 13.22 10.89 -0.39
N VAL A 101 12.82 9.65 -0.69
CA VAL A 101 11.60 9.37 -1.43
C VAL A 101 10.36 9.84 -0.66
N ARG A 102 9.42 10.45 -1.38
CA ARG A 102 8.15 10.94 -0.83
C ARG A 102 7.00 10.46 -1.68
N VAL A 103 5.90 10.09 -1.02
CA VAL A 103 4.64 9.74 -1.70
C VAL A 103 3.71 10.94 -1.67
N THR A 104 3.20 11.34 -2.83
CA THR A 104 2.22 12.42 -2.95
C THR A 104 0.81 11.90 -2.62
N SER A 105 0.05 12.68 -1.85
CA SER A 105 -1.37 12.44 -1.62
C SER A 105 -2.10 12.25 -2.96
N THR A 106 -2.77 11.11 -3.11
CA THR A 106 -3.45 10.77 -4.36
C THR A 106 -4.90 11.31 -4.38
N LYS A 107 -5.33 12.09 -3.37
CA LYS A 107 -6.70 12.63 -3.22
C LYS A 107 -7.81 11.57 -3.36
N LEU A 108 -7.52 10.30 -3.02
CA LEU A 108 -8.52 9.21 -3.02
C LEU A 108 -9.44 9.26 -1.80
N GLY A 109 -9.10 10.04 -0.79
CA GLY A 109 -9.82 10.14 0.47
C GLY A 109 -8.87 10.48 1.62
N PRO A 110 -9.41 10.92 2.76
CA PRO A 110 -8.63 11.29 3.93
C PRO A 110 -7.75 10.14 4.46
N GLU A 111 -8.17 8.88 4.28
CA GLU A 111 -7.42 7.70 4.72
C GLU A 111 -6.12 7.51 3.91
N PHE A 112 -6.17 7.73 2.59
CA PHE A 112 -4.98 7.65 1.74
C PHE A 112 -4.03 8.82 1.98
N ASP A 113 -4.56 9.99 2.30
CA ASP A 113 -3.76 11.17 2.63
C ASP A 113 -3.06 10.99 3.98
N ALA A 114 -3.75 10.43 4.98
CA ALA A 114 -3.17 10.05 6.27
C ALA A 114 -2.08 8.98 6.11
N LEU A 115 -2.28 7.99 5.23
CA LEU A 115 -1.26 6.98 4.91
C LEU A 115 -0.02 7.61 4.26
N ALA A 116 -0.22 8.50 3.29
CA ALA A 116 0.88 9.23 2.64
C ALA A 116 1.69 10.06 3.66
N SER A 117 0.99 10.77 4.55
CA SER A 117 1.63 11.54 5.62
C SER A 117 2.43 10.65 6.56
N SER A 118 1.84 9.54 7.03
CA SER A 118 2.49 8.61 7.95
C SER A 118 3.72 7.95 7.31
N PHE A 119 3.64 7.58 6.04
CA PHE A 119 4.77 7.05 5.28
C PHE A 119 5.91 8.08 5.17
N ASN A 120 5.58 9.32 4.81
CA ASN A 120 6.58 10.39 4.67
C ASN A 120 7.23 10.75 6.01
N GLU A 121 6.47 10.74 7.11
CA GLU A 121 7.01 10.94 8.46
C GLU A 121 7.99 9.82 8.86
N MET A 122 7.63 8.56 8.59
CA MET A 122 8.52 7.42 8.79
C MET A 122 9.82 7.58 7.98
N ALA A 123 9.73 7.89 6.68
CA ALA A 123 10.89 8.08 5.83
C ALA A 123 11.79 9.23 6.34
N ALA A 124 11.22 10.34 6.79
CA ALA A 124 11.96 11.46 7.37
C ALA A 124 12.67 11.07 8.68
N LYS A 125 12.02 10.29 9.55
CA LYS A 125 12.64 9.76 10.77
C LYS A 125 13.84 8.86 10.43
N LEU A 126 13.69 7.95 9.45
CA LEU A 126 14.81 7.10 9.01
C LEU A 126 15.97 7.93 8.43
N ALA A 127 15.69 8.94 7.61
CA ALA A 127 16.71 9.85 7.09
C ALA A 127 17.49 10.55 8.21
N SER A 128 16.78 11.00 9.26
CA SER A 128 17.41 11.65 10.42
C SER A 128 18.32 10.69 11.20
N VAL A 129 17.89 9.44 11.39
CA VAL A 129 18.67 8.41 12.07
C VAL A 129 19.93 8.06 11.27
N ASP A 130 19.82 7.92 9.94
CA ASP A 130 20.98 7.66 9.09
C ASP A 130 21.99 8.83 9.11
N THR A 131 21.50 10.06 9.08
CA THR A 131 22.34 11.26 9.19
C THR A 131 23.09 11.29 10.51
N ILE A 132 22.39 11.08 11.63
CA ILE A 132 23.00 11.02 12.96
C ILE A 132 24.04 9.90 13.03
N ARG A 133 23.70 8.70 12.52
CA ARG A 133 24.62 7.56 12.47
C ARG A 133 25.90 7.92 11.71
N ARG A 134 25.80 8.53 10.52
CA ARG A 134 26.96 8.91 9.72
C ARG A 134 27.81 9.95 10.42
N GLN A 135 27.19 10.95 11.06
CA GLN A 135 27.90 11.97 11.83
C GLN A 135 28.65 11.35 13.00
N MET A 136 27.98 10.49 13.79
CA MET A 136 28.61 9.76 14.90
C MET A 136 29.80 8.93 14.43
N LEU A 137 29.67 8.20 13.32
CA LEU A 137 30.78 7.41 12.77
C LEU A 137 31.96 8.29 12.30
N ALA A 138 31.67 9.45 11.71
CA ALA A 138 32.70 10.40 11.30
C ALA A 138 33.42 11.01 12.52
N ASP A 139 32.67 11.39 13.55
CA ASP A 139 33.21 11.96 14.79
C ASP A 139 34.06 10.94 15.54
N LEU A 140 33.59 9.70 15.67
CA LEU A 140 34.35 8.58 16.25
C LEU A 140 35.66 8.33 15.48
N ALA A 141 35.60 8.32 14.14
CA ALA A 141 36.80 8.15 13.31
C ALA A 141 37.81 9.29 13.51
N HIS A 142 37.32 10.52 13.68
CA HIS A 142 38.17 11.68 13.96
C HIS A 142 38.83 11.58 15.34
N GLU A 143 38.06 11.24 16.37
CA GLU A 143 38.55 11.09 17.74
C GLU A 143 39.56 9.95 17.89
N MET A 144 39.41 8.86 17.11
CA MET A 144 40.36 7.74 17.07
C MET A 144 41.65 8.06 16.32
N ARG A 145 41.62 8.94 15.32
CA ARG A 145 42.81 9.26 14.50
C ARG A 145 43.94 9.88 15.33
N THR A 146 43.59 10.76 16.27
CA THR A 146 44.56 11.45 17.15
C THR A 146 45.36 10.50 18.05
N PRO A 147 44.73 9.63 18.88
CA PRO A 147 45.47 8.68 19.71
C PRO A 147 46.23 7.65 18.86
N LEU A 148 45.70 7.23 17.70
CA LEU A 148 46.43 6.35 16.79
C LEU A 148 47.68 7.02 16.19
N ALA A 149 47.59 8.28 15.78
CA ALA A 149 48.74 9.03 15.31
C ALA A 149 49.79 9.23 16.42
N SER A 150 49.34 9.46 17.66
CA SER A 150 50.23 9.56 18.82
C SER A 150 50.95 8.25 19.13
N LEU A 151 50.24 7.12 19.12
CA LEU A 151 50.82 5.78 19.27
C LEU A 151 51.86 5.51 18.18
N LYS A 152 51.50 5.79 16.93
CA LYS A 152 52.39 5.61 15.78
C LYS A 152 53.65 6.47 15.90
N GLY A 153 53.53 7.76 16.24
CA GLY A 153 54.67 8.66 16.37
C GLY A 153 55.63 8.27 17.51
N HIS A 154 55.11 7.76 18.63
CA HIS A 154 55.97 7.25 19.70
C HIS A 154 56.69 5.96 19.30
N LEU A 155 56.02 5.06 18.58
CA LEU A 155 56.66 3.84 18.05
C LEU A 155 57.76 4.18 17.04
N GLU A 156 57.49 5.07 16.08
CA GLU A 156 58.49 5.56 15.12
C GLU A 156 59.68 6.22 15.82
N GLY A 157 59.43 7.06 16.84
CA GLY A 157 60.50 7.68 17.62
C GLY A 157 61.38 6.68 18.38
N VAL A 158 60.82 5.57 18.83
CA VAL A 158 61.57 4.46 19.44
C VAL A 158 62.38 3.69 18.40
N GLU A 159 61.79 3.41 17.23
CA GLU A 159 62.47 2.71 16.13
C GLU A 159 63.66 3.53 15.58
N ASP A 160 63.51 4.84 15.45
CA ASP A 160 64.55 5.76 14.98
C ASP A 160 65.61 6.07 16.07
N GLY A 161 65.44 5.54 17.30
CA GLY A 161 66.35 5.75 18.43
C GLY A 161 66.32 7.17 19.01
N VAL A 162 65.34 7.99 18.61
CA VAL A 162 65.14 9.37 19.10
C VAL A 162 64.49 9.38 20.49
N VAL A 163 63.64 8.39 20.77
CA VAL A 163 62.95 8.19 22.06
C VAL A 163 63.43 6.88 22.69
N ALA A 164 63.82 6.91 23.96
CA ALA A 164 64.19 5.69 24.67
C ALA A 164 62.94 4.88 25.05
N LEU A 165 62.98 3.56 24.86
CA LEU A 165 61.92 2.68 25.35
C LEU A 165 62.05 2.48 26.87
N ASP A 166 61.62 3.48 27.63
CA ASP A 166 61.65 3.52 29.08
C ASP A 166 60.24 3.40 29.70
N GLU A 167 60.19 3.42 31.03
CA GLU A 167 58.93 3.32 31.78
C GLU A 167 57.98 4.49 31.47
N HIS A 168 58.52 5.67 31.15
CA HIS A 168 57.75 6.84 30.77
C HIS A 168 57.05 6.65 29.41
N THR A 169 57.80 6.25 28.38
CA THR A 169 57.28 6.00 27.03
C THR A 169 56.26 4.87 27.03
N THR A 170 56.53 3.80 27.77
CA THR A 170 55.60 2.68 27.95
C THR A 170 54.31 3.12 28.64
N GLY A 171 54.42 4.02 29.64
CA GLY A 171 53.27 4.65 30.31
C GLY A 171 52.40 5.47 29.35
N ILE A 172 53.00 6.27 28.46
CA ILE A 172 52.28 7.06 27.45
C ILE A 172 51.54 6.15 26.47
N LEU A 173 52.19 5.12 25.93
CA LEU A 173 51.58 4.16 25.01
C LEU A 173 50.38 3.45 25.66
N ASN A 174 50.53 2.96 26.90
CA ASN A 174 49.44 2.34 27.65
C ASN A 174 48.29 3.31 27.94
N ALA A 175 48.58 4.59 28.20
CA ALA A 175 47.55 5.61 28.39
C ALA A 175 46.74 5.84 27.11
N GLN A 176 47.38 5.85 25.93
CA GLN A 176 46.67 5.99 24.64
C GLN A 176 45.83 4.74 24.31
N ILE A 177 46.34 3.54 24.61
CA ILE A 177 45.58 2.28 24.45
C ILE A 177 44.34 2.30 25.34
N THR A 178 44.49 2.63 26.64
CA THR A 178 43.36 2.76 27.58
C THR A 178 42.32 3.78 27.09
N ARG A 179 42.78 4.88 26.48
CA ARG A 179 41.89 5.91 25.92
C ARG A 179 41.08 5.38 24.73
N LEU A 180 41.71 4.61 23.84
CA LEU A 180 41.04 3.95 22.71
C LEU A 180 40.05 2.87 23.17
N GLU A 181 40.41 2.07 24.17
CA GLU A 181 39.52 1.06 24.76
C GLU A 181 38.24 1.69 25.34
N ARG A 182 38.36 2.87 25.97
CA ARG A 182 37.19 3.61 26.48
C ARG A 182 36.30 4.16 25.38
N LEU A 183 36.86 4.51 24.22
CA LEU A 183 36.11 4.99 23.04
C LEU A 183 35.35 3.87 22.31
N ALA A 184 35.82 2.63 22.44
CA ALA A 184 35.24 1.46 21.79
C ALA A 184 34.14 0.76 22.60
N ARG A 185 33.90 1.18 23.85
CA ARG A 185 32.81 0.69 24.71
C ARG A 185 31.57 1.58 24.60
#